data_AF-A0A7W0TWB2-F1
#
_entry.id   AF-A0A7W0TWB2-F1
#
_cell.length_a   1.000
_cell.length_b   1.000
_cell.length_c   1.000
_cell.angle_alpha   90.00
_cell.angle_beta   90.00
_cell.angle_gamma   90.00
#
_symmetry.space_group_name_H-M   'P 1'
#
loop_
_entity.id
_entity.type
_entity.pdbx_description
1 polymer ?
#
loop_
_entity_poly.entity_id
_entity_poly.type
_entity_poly.pdbx_seq_one_letter_code
_entity_poly.pdbx_strand_id
1 'polypeptide(L)'
;MAHATEPTLERVIGEASADRAWGHMEWMSREVPTRVSGWEPAQRQADYLSEALGSSGFDAHQDAFPGLVAFPRPGTLTLTSPREQVIEGYTFAHSISTPAAGLEGELLYVGAGGEADYADKDARGKIVLAELSYSPPRP
;
A
#
# COMPACT_ATOMS: atom_id res chain seq x y z
N MET A 1 4.42 -41.27 -25.34
CA MET A 1 4.44 -39.93 -24.74
C MET A 1 5.28 -40.02 -23.49
N ALA A 2 6.45 -39.37 -23.46
CA ALA A 2 7.33 -39.42 -22.30
C ALA A 2 6.71 -38.57 -21.18
N HIS A 3 6.41 -39.20 -20.03
CA HIS A 3 6.08 -38.47 -18.82
C HIS A 3 7.32 -37.66 -18.42
N ALA A 4 7.21 -36.34 -18.41
CA ALA A 4 8.27 -35.49 -17.87
C ALA A 4 8.46 -35.87 -16.39
N THR A 5 9.68 -36.27 -16.02
CA THR A 5 10.05 -36.55 -14.64
C THR A 5 9.87 -35.28 -13.83
N GLU A 6 9.07 -35.33 -12.77
CA GLU A 6 8.88 -34.18 -11.89
C GLU A 6 10.24 -33.70 -11.35
N PRO A 7 10.48 -32.37 -11.32
CA PRO A 7 11.72 -31.84 -10.80
C PRO A 7 11.82 -32.11 -9.30
N THR A 8 12.96 -32.67 -8.87
CA THR A 8 13.29 -32.83 -7.45
C THR A 8 13.47 -31.45 -6.80
N LEU A 9 13.13 -31.32 -5.51
CA LEU A 9 13.30 -30.08 -4.75
C LEU A 9 14.74 -29.55 -4.81
N GLU A 10 15.73 -30.44 -4.73
CA GLU A 10 17.16 -30.10 -4.79
C GLU A 10 17.52 -29.43 -6.12
N ARG A 11 16.89 -29.84 -7.22
CA ARG A 11 17.11 -29.27 -8.55
C ARG A 11 16.50 -27.88 -8.64
N VAL A 12 15.27 -27.71 -8.13
CA VAL A 12 14.60 -26.40 -8.09
C VAL A 12 15.41 -25.40 -7.28
N ILE A 13 15.91 -25.80 -6.10
CA ILE A 13 16.76 -24.95 -5.26
C ILE A 13 18.09 -24.64 -5.97
N GLY A 14 18.71 -25.63 -6.62
CA GLY A 14 19.97 -25.44 -7.34
C GLY A 14 19.87 -24.52 -8.56
N GLU A 15 18.70 -24.46 -9.20
CA GLU A 15 18.44 -23.57 -10.33
C GLU A 15 18.01 -22.15 -9.91
N ALA A 16 17.67 -21.93 -8.64
CA ALA A 16 17.31 -20.61 -8.11
C ALA A 16 18.49 -19.64 -8.24
N SER A 17 18.22 -18.40 -8.64
CA SER A 17 19.26 -17.39 -8.89
C SER A 17 18.93 -16.07 -8.21
N ALA A 18 19.79 -15.68 -7.27
CA ALA A 18 19.72 -14.37 -6.63
C ALA A 18 19.88 -13.23 -7.64
N ASP A 19 20.76 -13.39 -8.64
CA ASP A 19 21.00 -12.37 -9.67
C ASP A 19 19.75 -12.13 -10.53
N ARG A 20 19.05 -13.20 -10.94
CA ARG A 20 17.79 -13.04 -11.67
C ARG A 20 16.72 -12.37 -10.80
N ALA A 21 16.58 -12.80 -9.55
CA ALA A 21 15.64 -12.18 -8.60
C ALA A 21 15.95 -10.68 -8.40
N TRP A 22 17.23 -10.34 -8.26
CA TRP A 22 17.69 -8.95 -8.15
C TRP A 22 17.35 -8.12 -9.39
N GLY A 23 17.59 -8.66 -10.59
CA GLY A 23 17.25 -7.98 -11.84
C GLY A 23 15.77 -7.62 -11.94
N HIS A 24 14.87 -8.52 -11.51
CA HIS A 24 13.43 -8.23 -11.45
C HIS A 24 13.12 -7.12 -10.43
N MET A 25 13.72 -7.16 -9.25
CA MET A 25 13.52 -6.13 -8.22
C MET A 25 14.04 -4.76 -8.67
N GLU A 26 15.20 -4.70 -9.32
CA GLU A 26 15.79 -3.47 -9.83
C GLU A 26 14.91 -2.86 -10.92
N TRP A 27 14.46 -3.67 -11.89
CA TRP A 27 13.54 -3.22 -12.92
C TRP A 27 12.25 -2.67 -12.31
N MET A 28 11.62 -3.39 -11.37
CA MET A 28 10.37 -2.93 -10.75
C MET A 28 10.56 -1.64 -9.95
N SER A 29 11.71 -1.49 -9.27
CA SER A 29 12.01 -0.29 -8.49
C SER A 29 12.30 0.92 -9.37
N ARG A 30 12.91 0.72 -10.54
CA ARG A 30 13.26 1.79 -11.47
C ARG A 30 12.10 2.19 -12.37
N GLU A 31 11.41 1.22 -12.96
CA GLU A 31 10.44 1.45 -14.05
C GLU A 31 9.01 1.67 -13.53
N VAL A 32 8.67 1.05 -12.40
CA VAL A 32 7.34 1.10 -11.78
C VAL A 32 7.43 1.26 -10.26
N PRO A 33 8.08 2.33 -9.74
CA PRO A 33 8.34 2.50 -8.30
C PRO A 33 7.06 2.58 -7.44
N THR A 34 6.00 3.14 -8.01
CA THR A 34 4.66 3.20 -7.39
C THR A 34 3.75 2.23 -8.12
N ARG A 35 3.01 1.40 -7.39
CA ARG A 35 2.16 0.33 -7.97
C ARG A 35 0.78 0.30 -7.31
N VAL A 36 0.17 1.46 -7.15
CA VAL A 36 -1.18 1.59 -6.61
C VAL A 36 -2.17 0.93 -7.58
N SER A 37 -3.02 0.04 -7.07
CA SER A 37 -4.01 -0.66 -7.88
C SER A 37 -4.91 0.32 -8.64
N GLY A 38 -5.12 0.05 -9.93
CA GLY A 38 -5.88 0.93 -10.82
C GLY A 38 -5.07 2.08 -11.43
N TRP A 39 -3.78 2.22 -11.14
CA TRP A 39 -2.88 3.16 -11.85
C TRP A 39 -2.10 2.47 -12.96
N GLU A 40 -1.69 3.25 -13.96
CA GLU A 40 -0.91 2.79 -15.12
C GLU A 40 0.35 1.99 -14.74
N PRO A 41 1.18 2.38 -13.74
CA PRO A 41 2.35 1.60 -13.37
C PRO A 41 2.04 0.19 -12.84
N ALA A 42 0.88 -0.01 -12.21
CA ALA A 42 0.46 -1.34 -11.76
C ALA A 42 0.16 -2.25 -12.96
N GLN A 43 -0.45 -1.70 -14.02
CA GLN A 43 -0.65 -2.43 -15.28
C GLN A 43 0.69 -2.76 -15.95
N ARG A 44 1.61 -1.80 -16.05
CA ARG A 44 2.97 -2.02 -16.60
C ARG A 44 3.73 -3.11 -15.84
N GLN A 45 3.54 -3.23 -14.53
CA GLN A 45 4.10 -4.32 -13.74
C GLN A 45 3.46 -5.67 -14.13
N ALA A 46 2.13 -5.74 -14.26
CA ALA A 46 1.44 -6.96 -14.65
C ALA A 46 1.90 -7.47 -16.04
N ASP A 47 2.11 -6.54 -16.98
CA ASP A 47 2.63 -6.83 -18.32
C ASP A 47 4.02 -7.47 -18.24
N TYR A 48 4.93 -6.85 -17.48
CA TYR A 48 6.29 -7.36 -17.24
C TYR A 48 6.30 -8.75 -16.61
N LEU A 49 5.46 -8.98 -15.58
CA LEU A 49 5.40 -10.28 -14.91
C LEU A 49 4.86 -11.36 -15.85
N SER A 50 3.85 -11.04 -16.66
CA SER A 50 3.29 -11.96 -17.65
C SER A 50 4.34 -12.35 -18.70
N GLU A 51 5.11 -11.39 -19.20
CA GLU A 51 6.21 -11.62 -20.13
C GLU A 51 7.34 -12.46 -19.52
N ALA A 52 7.74 -12.16 -18.28
CA ALA A 52 8.80 -12.88 -17.59
C ALA A 52 8.42 -14.35 -17.31
N LEU A 53 7.17 -14.59 -16.91
CA LEU A 53 6.63 -15.93 -16.72
C LEU A 53 6.51 -16.68 -18.05
N GLY A 54 5.98 -16.02 -19.09
CA GLY A 54 5.88 -16.59 -20.43
C GLY A 54 7.23 -17.00 -21.01
N SER A 55 8.25 -16.14 -20.85
CA SER A 55 9.64 -16.41 -21.26
C SER A 55 10.27 -17.58 -20.50
N SER A 56 9.73 -17.92 -19.33
CA SER A 56 10.15 -19.07 -18.51
C SER A 56 9.37 -20.35 -18.84
N GLY A 57 8.48 -20.32 -19.84
CA GLY A 57 7.71 -21.48 -20.31
C GLY A 57 6.36 -21.67 -19.61
N PHE A 58 5.89 -20.69 -18.83
CA PHE A 58 4.56 -20.73 -18.23
C PHE A 58 3.49 -20.16 -19.17
N ASP A 59 2.28 -20.71 -19.11
CA ASP A 59 1.10 -20.13 -19.76
C ASP A 59 0.53 -19.00 -18.90
N ALA A 60 1.16 -17.83 -18.99
CA ALA A 60 0.81 -16.66 -18.20
C ALA A 60 -0.26 -15.81 -18.88
N HIS A 61 -1.30 -15.42 -18.13
CA HIS A 61 -2.35 -14.50 -18.57
C HIS A 61 -2.71 -13.52 -17.45
N GLN A 62 -3.39 -12.45 -17.82
CA GLN A 62 -3.91 -11.46 -16.88
C GLN A 62 -5.44 -11.49 -16.87
N ASP A 63 -6.01 -11.60 -15.67
CA ASP A 63 -7.44 -11.43 -15.46
C ASP A 63 -7.76 -9.99 -15.06
N ALA A 64 -8.75 -9.41 -15.73
CA ALA A 64 -9.24 -8.07 -15.43
C ALA A 64 -10.62 -8.14 -14.76
N PHE A 65 -10.77 -7.45 -13.64
CA PHE A 65 -12.04 -7.33 -12.93
C PHE A 65 -12.20 -5.93 -12.32
N PRO A 66 -13.44 -5.43 -12.20
CA PRO A 66 -13.69 -4.16 -11.52
C PRO A 66 -13.40 -4.29 -10.02
N GLY A 67 -12.62 -3.37 -9.48
CA GLY A 67 -12.32 -3.28 -8.05
C GLY A 67 -12.59 -1.87 -7.50
N LEU A 68 -13.05 -1.78 -6.25
CA LEU A 68 -13.11 -0.50 -5.55
C LEU A 68 -11.68 -0.08 -5.18
N VAL A 69 -11.19 0.98 -5.82
CA VAL A 69 -9.86 1.54 -5.57
C VAL A 69 -9.96 2.95 -5.03
N ALA A 70 -9.00 3.36 -4.22
CA ALA A 70 -8.84 4.72 -3.75
C ALA A 70 -7.51 5.29 -4.21
N PHE A 71 -7.53 6.58 -4.53
CA PHE A 71 -6.36 7.31 -5.00
C PHE A 71 -6.03 8.39 -3.97
N PRO A 72 -5.07 8.12 -3.08
CA PRO A 72 -4.58 9.10 -2.12
C PRO A 72 -4.19 10.40 -2.82
N ARG A 73 -4.68 11.52 -2.29
CA ARG A 73 -4.37 12.86 -2.80
C ARG A 73 -3.55 13.63 -1.76
N PRO A 74 -2.75 14.62 -2.18
CA PRO A 74 -2.15 15.55 -1.24
C PRO A 74 -3.24 16.20 -0.38
N GLY A 75 -2.93 16.36 0.91
CA GLY A 75 -3.77 17.03 1.88
C GLY A 75 -2.91 17.73 2.92
N THR A 76 -3.53 18.58 3.72
CA THR A 76 -2.84 19.34 4.77
C THR A 76 -3.60 19.24 6.08
N LEU A 77 -2.83 19.19 7.18
CA LEU A 77 -3.31 19.40 8.54
C LEU A 77 -2.63 20.67 9.06
N THR A 78 -3.40 21.64 9.53
CA THR A 78 -2.85 22.86 10.12
C THR A 78 -3.06 22.82 11.63
N LEU A 79 -1.96 22.78 12.38
CA LEU A 79 -1.97 23.07 13.81
C LEU A 79 -2.13 24.59 13.96
N THR A 80 -3.19 25.05 14.61
CA THR A 80 -3.48 26.48 14.81
C THR A 80 -2.99 26.99 16.16
N SER A 81 -2.71 26.09 17.11
CA SER A 81 -2.27 26.38 18.49
C SER A 81 -1.47 25.20 19.04
N PRO A 82 -0.46 25.42 19.93
CA PRO A 82 0.01 26.71 20.45
C PRO A 82 0.88 27.49 19.45
N ARG A 83 1.24 26.87 18.33
CA ARG A 83 1.99 27.49 17.24
C ARG A 83 1.39 27.07 15.92
N GLU A 84 1.28 28.01 15.01
CA GLU A 84 0.88 27.72 13.64
C GLU A 84 1.93 26.84 12.96
N GLN A 85 1.49 25.67 12.49
CA GLN A 85 2.32 24.74 11.73
C GLN A 85 1.47 23.98 10.73
N VAL A 86 1.91 23.97 9.47
CA VAL A 86 1.33 23.13 8.42
C VAL A 86 2.07 21.80 8.38
N ILE A 87 1.30 20.72 8.35
CA ILE A 87 1.77 19.36 8.17
C ILE A 87 1.23 18.88 6.82
N GLU A 88 2.13 18.64 5.88
CA GLU A 88 1.78 18.05 4.58
C GLU A 88 1.62 16.55 4.72
N GLY A 89 0.66 15.98 4.00
CA GLY A 89 0.43 14.55 3.99
C GLY A 89 -0.40 14.10 2.79
N TYR A 90 -0.80 12.84 2.83
CA TYR A 90 -1.71 12.26 1.85
C TYR A 90 -2.97 11.76 2.54
N THR A 91 -4.11 11.84 1.85
CA THR A 91 -5.37 11.28 2.33
C THR A 91 -5.26 9.78 2.51
N PHE A 92 -5.83 9.25 3.59
CA PHE A 92 -5.94 7.81 3.76
C PHE A 92 -6.87 7.21 2.69
N ALA A 93 -6.58 5.98 2.26
CA ALA A 93 -7.37 5.30 1.25
C ALA A 93 -8.83 5.17 1.71
N HIS A 94 -9.78 5.47 0.82
CA HIS A 94 -11.23 5.41 1.06
C HIS A 94 -11.78 6.39 2.10
N SER A 95 -10.96 7.28 2.67
CA SER A 95 -11.50 8.39 3.45
C SER A 95 -12.37 9.30 2.59
N ILE A 96 -13.48 9.76 3.16
CA ILE A 96 -14.28 10.82 2.54
C ILE A 96 -13.50 12.14 2.54
N SER A 97 -13.79 12.99 1.56
CA SER A 97 -13.26 14.35 1.56
C SER A 97 -13.79 15.14 2.75
N THR A 98 -12.94 15.99 3.33
CA THR A 98 -13.40 17.04 4.24
C THR A 98 -14.32 18.01 3.50
N PRO A 99 -15.20 18.75 4.21
CA PRO A 99 -15.99 19.83 3.61
C PRO A 99 -15.11 20.87 2.92
N ALA A 100 -15.65 21.59 1.93
CA ALA A 100 -14.91 22.62 1.20
C ALA A 100 -14.35 23.74 2.11
N ALA A 101 -15.02 24.01 3.23
CA ALA A 101 -14.57 24.97 4.24
C ALA A 101 -13.46 24.43 5.16
N GLY A 102 -13.07 23.15 5.00
CA GLY A 102 -12.21 22.43 5.93
C GLY A 102 -12.98 21.80 7.10
N LEU A 103 -12.24 21.15 7.98
CA LEU A 103 -12.71 20.61 9.25
C LEU A 103 -11.76 21.10 10.33
N GLU A 104 -12.29 21.78 11.35
CA GLU A 104 -11.52 22.28 12.49
C GLU A 104 -12.05 21.64 13.77
N GLY A 105 -11.16 21.32 14.70
CA GLY A 105 -11.51 20.74 15.98
C GLY A 105 -10.29 20.55 16.87
N GLU A 106 -10.53 20.31 18.14
CA GLU A 106 -9.47 19.95 19.09
C GLU A 106 -8.82 18.62 18.68
N LEU A 107 -7.50 18.57 18.71
CA LEU A 107 -6.73 17.37 18.37
C LEU A 107 -6.64 16.45 19.60
N LEU A 108 -7.17 15.23 19.51
CA LEU A 108 -7.11 14.23 20.57
C LEU A 108 -6.15 13.10 20.19
N TYR A 109 -5.09 12.94 20.97
CA TYR A 109 -4.15 11.84 20.79
C TYR A 109 -4.66 10.53 21.42
N VAL A 110 -4.68 9.44 20.64
CA VAL A 110 -5.26 8.15 21.04
C VAL A 110 -4.29 6.96 20.93
N GLY A 111 -2.98 7.18 20.97
CA GLY A 111 -2.03 6.07 20.82
C GLY A 111 -2.29 5.32 19.51
N ALA A 112 -2.40 3.99 19.54
CA ALA A 112 -2.65 3.19 18.35
C ALA A 112 -4.09 3.31 17.81
N GLY A 113 -5.04 3.80 18.62
CA GLY A 113 -6.44 4.01 18.23
C GLY A 113 -7.35 2.80 18.43
N GLY A 114 -7.00 1.88 19.32
CA GLY A 114 -7.87 0.78 19.73
C GLY A 114 -8.91 1.22 20.76
N GLU A 115 -9.94 0.39 21.00
CA GLU A 115 -11.02 0.70 21.95
C GLU A 115 -10.51 1.11 23.34
N ALA A 116 -9.50 0.39 23.86
CA ALA A 116 -8.90 0.70 25.15
C ALA A 116 -8.21 2.07 25.19
N ASP A 117 -7.75 2.60 24.05
CA ASP A 117 -7.09 3.91 23.98
C ASP A 117 -8.05 5.09 24.19
N TYR A 118 -9.37 4.81 24.18
CA TYR A 118 -10.44 5.78 24.41
C TYR A 118 -11.06 5.72 25.82
N ALA A 119 -10.68 4.75 26.67
CA ALA A 119 -11.40 4.45 27.92
C ALA A 119 -11.67 5.67 28.82
N ASP A 120 -10.73 6.61 28.88
CA ASP A 120 -10.80 7.83 29.70
C ASP A 120 -10.80 9.12 28.86
N LYS A 121 -11.18 9.05 27.57
CA LYS A 121 -11.12 10.18 26.63
C LYS A 121 -12.48 10.46 26.00
N ASP A 122 -12.89 11.74 26.02
CA ASP A 122 -14.06 12.18 25.25
C ASP A 122 -13.65 12.59 23.82
N ALA A 123 -13.86 11.71 22.86
CA ALA A 123 -13.55 11.97 21.44
C ALA A 123 -14.64 12.76 20.69
N ARG A 124 -15.81 13.04 21.30
CA ARG A 124 -16.91 13.71 20.60
C ARG A 124 -16.50 15.10 20.14
N GLY A 125 -16.71 15.38 18.85
CA GLY A 125 -16.40 16.67 18.22
C GLY A 125 -14.91 16.97 18.07
N LYS A 126 -14.02 16.00 18.32
CA LYS A 126 -12.57 16.15 18.23
C LYS A 126 -12.00 15.49 16.97
N ILE A 127 -10.86 15.98 16.50
CA ILE A 127 -10.07 15.34 15.45
C ILE A 127 -9.10 14.37 16.14
N VAL A 128 -9.16 13.09 15.78
CA VAL A 128 -8.32 12.07 16.41
C VAL A 128 -6.96 11.98 15.71
N LEU A 129 -5.89 11.97 16.49
CA LEU A 129 -4.55 11.61 16.07
C LEU A 129 -4.20 10.23 16.63
N ALA A 130 -4.14 9.24 15.74
CA ALA A 130 -3.68 7.89 16.05
C ALA A 130 -2.34 7.61 15.37
N GLU A 131 -1.49 6.82 16.02
CA GLU A 131 -0.22 6.37 15.48
C GLU A 131 -0.35 5.01 14.80
N LEU A 132 0.41 4.83 13.72
CA LEU A 132 0.57 3.53 13.04
C LEU A 132 1.72 2.70 13.64
N SER A 133 2.13 3.00 14.87
CA SER A 133 3.38 2.58 15.51
C SER A 133 3.30 1.21 16.23
N TYR A 134 2.45 0.28 15.76
CA TYR A 134 2.19 -1.06 16.34
C TYR A 134 1.34 -1.02 17.65
N SER A 135 0.66 -2.06 18.14
CA SER A 135 0.50 -3.47 17.76
C SER A 135 -0.83 -3.96 18.32
N PRO A 136 -1.56 -4.85 17.65
CA PRO A 136 -2.86 -4.41 17.12
C PRO A 136 -2.86 -2.89 16.83
N PRO A 137 -3.81 -2.08 17.30
CA PRO A 137 -4.64 -1.18 16.49
C PRO A 137 -3.97 -0.43 15.32
N ARG A 138 -4.69 -0.35 14.20
CA ARG A 138 -4.41 0.46 13.02
C ARG A 138 -5.75 0.97 12.45
N PRO A 139 -5.77 2.09 11.72
CA PRO A 139 -6.98 2.60 11.06
C PRO A 139 -7.65 1.59 10.13
#